data_AF-M4CHC7-F1
#
_entry.id   AF-M4CHC7-F1
#
_cell.length_a   1.000
_cell.length_b   1.000
_cell.length_c   1.000
_cell.angle_alpha   90.00
_cell.angle_beta   90.00
_cell.angle_gamma   90.00
#
_symmetry.space_group_name_H-M   'P 1'
#
loop_
_entity.id
_entity.type
_entity.pdbx_description
1 polymer ?
#
loop_
_entity_poly.entity_id
_entity_poly.type
_entity_poly.pdbx_seq_one_letter_code
_entity_poly.pdbx_strand_id
1 'polypeptide(L)'
;MSSGGGGGPSEPSGVKKTSKRPKYSRFTQQELPACKPILTPSWVILTFLVAGVVFIPLGVICLFASQGVIEIVDRYDTDCVPESSRANKVGYIQGEGDKMCNRTITVTKTMKHPVYVYYQLENYYQNHRRYVKSRNDAQLRSPKEENDVQTCAPEDNVAGHPIVPCGLVAWSLFNDTYKFSRNSQELLVNKKDISWKSDRDSKFGKNVYPKNFQTGAPIGGGILDPKKPLSEHEDLIVWMRTAALPIFRKLYGKIETDLNAGDTIMVLLENNYNTYSFNGEKKLVLSTTSWLGGRNDFLGVAYLTVGSICLFLAVTFSVLYLVKPRQLGDPSYLSWNRSPGG
;
A
#
# COMPACT_ATOMS: atom_id res chain seq x y z
N MET A 1 79.36 11.88 24.50
CA MET A 1 80.59 11.06 24.57
C MET A 1 80.33 9.74 23.87
N SER A 2 81.25 9.38 22.98
CA SER A 2 81.29 8.26 22.02
C SER A 2 80.74 6.95 22.55
N SER A 3 80.09 6.10 21.74
CA SER A 3 80.70 5.19 20.76
C SER A 3 79.59 4.18 20.38
N GLY A 4 79.51 3.49 19.26
CA GLY A 4 80.34 3.31 18.09
C GLY A 4 79.60 2.27 17.23
N GLY A 5 79.55 2.48 15.93
CA GLY A 5 78.97 1.54 14.98
C GLY A 5 79.79 0.24 14.91
N GLY A 6 79.11 -0.88 14.71
CA GLY A 6 79.73 -2.18 14.45
C GLY A 6 78.85 -2.96 13.48
N GLY A 7 79.32 -3.08 12.24
CA GLY A 7 78.71 -3.90 11.21
C GLY A 7 78.82 -5.39 11.55
N GLY A 8 77.69 -6.09 11.41
CA GLY A 8 77.64 -7.55 11.42
C GLY A 8 77.60 -8.11 9.99
N PRO A 9 78.07 -9.35 9.77
CA PRO A 9 78.34 -9.90 8.45
C PRO A 9 77.06 -10.26 7.71
N SER A 10 77.07 -10.05 6.40
CA SER A 10 76.07 -10.53 5.44
C SER A 10 76.04 -12.06 5.42
N GLU A 11 75.00 -12.67 5.99
CA GLU A 11 74.71 -14.10 5.85
C GLU A 11 74.40 -14.48 4.38
N PRO A 12 74.79 -15.69 3.94
CA PRO A 12 74.52 -16.16 2.60
C PRO A 12 73.00 -16.35 2.40
N SER A 13 72.54 -16.00 1.21
CA SER A 13 71.14 -16.02 0.79
C SER A 13 70.57 -17.44 0.88
N GLY A 14 69.97 -17.77 2.03
CA GLY A 14 69.31 -19.05 2.26
C GLY A 14 68.19 -19.28 1.24
N VAL A 15 68.25 -20.40 0.54
CA VAL A 15 67.20 -20.89 -0.37
C VAL A 15 65.85 -20.83 0.34
N LYS A 16 64.94 -19.97 -0.15
CA LYS A 16 63.56 -19.88 0.37
C LYS A 16 62.88 -21.24 0.16
N LYS A 17 62.79 -22.06 1.22
CA LYS A 17 61.91 -23.24 1.22
C LYS A 17 60.49 -22.78 0.91
N THR A 18 59.96 -23.15 -0.25
CA THR A 18 58.56 -22.92 -0.63
C THR A 18 57.67 -23.80 0.23
N SER A 19 57.25 -23.27 1.38
CA SER A 19 56.30 -23.94 2.27
C SER A 19 54.92 -23.98 1.60
N LYS A 20 54.36 -25.19 1.42
CA LYS A 20 52.96 -25.40 1.03
C LYS A 20 51.99 -25.26 2.21
N ARG A 21 52.48 -24.92 3.41
CA ARG A 21 51.63 -24.73 4.58
C ARG A 21 50.72 -23.51 4.35
N PRO A 22 49.39 -23.67 4.47
CA PRO A 22 48.49 -22.54 4.35
C PRO A 22 48.82 -21.47 5.40
N LYS A 23 48.68 -20.20 5.02
CA LYS A 23 48.94 -19.08 5.91
C LYS A 23 47.98 -19.15 7.10
N TYR A 24 48.53 -19.21 8.31
CA TYR A 24 47.73 -19.23 9.52
C TYR A 24 47.05 -17.87 9.75
N SER A 25 45.73 -17.89 9.88
CA SER A 25 44.92 -16.80 10.44
C SER A 25 43.67 -17.42 11.06
N ARG A 26 43.03 -16.73 12.02
CA ARG A 26 41.75 -17.19 12.59
C ARG A 26 40.68 -17.42 11.52
N PHE A 27 40.74 -16.65 10.43
CA PHE A 27 39.86 -16.85 9.29
C PHE A 27 40.21 -18.13 8.50
N THR A 28 41.47 -18.36 8.15
CA THR A 28 41.88 -19.55 7.37
C THR A 28 41.79 -20.84 8.17
N GLN A 29 41.83 -20.77 9.51
CA GLN A 29 41.64 -21.92 10.40
C GLN A 29 40.19 -22.09 10.87
N GLN A 30 39.26 -21.20 10.47
CA GLN A 30 37.86 -21.21 10.91
C GLN A 30 37.69 -21.09 12.44
N GLU A 31 38.61 -20.37 13.09
CA GLU A 31 38.64 -20.10 14.54
C GLU A 31 38.17 -18.66 14.86
N LEU A 32 37.28 -18.11 14.03
CA LEU A 32 36.66 -16.83 14.34
C LEU A 32 35.75 -16.96 15.57
N PRO A 33 35.67 -15.91 16.43
CA PRO A 33 34.76 -15.91 17.55
C PRO A 33 33.33 -16.06 17.03
N ALA A 34 32.62 -17.08 17.49
CA ALA A 34 31.26 -17.38 17.09
C ALA A 34 30.39 -17.66 18.31
N CYS A 35 29.19 -17.11 18.34
CA CYS A 35 28.14 -17.53 19.27
C CYS A 35 27.38 -18.70 18.64
N LYS A 36 27.31 -19.83 19.34
CA LYS A 36 26.56 -21.02 18.92
C LYS A 36 25.38 -21.20 19.88
N PRO A 37 24.24 -20.51 19.66
CA PRO A 37 23.11 -20.61 20.57
C PRO A 37 22.53 -22.01 20.51
N ILE A 38 22.59 -22.73 21.63
CA ILE A 38 21.91 -24.01 21.80
C ILE A 38 20.52 -23.71 22.33
N LEU A 39 19.49 -24.10 21.58
CA LEU A 39 18.10 -23.93 21.98
C LEU A 39 17.75 -24.90 23.11
N THR A 40 17.83 -24.43 24.37
CA THR A 40 17.36 -25.21 25.51
C THR A 40 15.85 -25.02 25.72
N PRO A 41 15.13 -26.00 26.29
CA PRO A 41 13.70 -25.88 26.52
C PRO A 41 13.30 -24.62 27.29
N SER A 42 14.05 -24.24 28.33
CA SER A 42 13.77 -23.03 29.11
C SER A 42 13.86 -21.74 28.27
N TRP A 43 14.86 -21.62 27.41
CA TRP A 43 14.98 -20.48 26.50
C TRP A 43 13.84 -20.44 25.49
N VAL A 44 13.50 -21.58 24.90
CA VAL A 44 12.41 -21.69 23.92
C VAL A 44 11.06 -21.34 24.57
N ILE A 45 10.75 -21.91 25.73
CA ILE A 45 9.53 -21.61 26.49
C ILE A 45 9.45 -20.12 26.82
N LEU A 46 10.54 -19.53 27.32
CA LEU A 46 10.58 -18.10 27.65
C LEU A 46 10.33 -17.23 26.40
N THR A 47 10.94 -17.56 25.27
CA THR A 47 10.73 -16.80 24.02
C THR A 47 9.28 -16.85 23.54
N PHE A 48 8.65 -18.02 23.55
CA PHE A 48 7.24 -18.16 23.18
C PHE A 48 6.30 -17.47 24.18
N LEU A 49 6.59 -17.55 25.47
CA LEU A 49 5.82 -16.87 26.51
C LEU A 49 5.88 -15.35 26.32
N VAL A 50 7.08 -14.79 26.15
CA VAL A 50 7.28 -13.36 25.94
C VAL A 50 6.59 -12.90 24.64
N ALA A 51 6.75 -13.65 23.55
CA ALA A 51 6.06 -13.34 22.29
C ALA A 51 4.53 -13.33 22.46
N GLY A 52 3.96 -14.32 23.15
CA GLY A 52 2.52 -14.37 23.43
C GLY A 52 2.03 -13.21 24.29
N VAL A 53 2.72 -12.91 25.39
CA VAL A 53 2.38 -11.83 26.32
C VAL A 53 2.48 -10.45 25.65
N VAL A 54 3.37 -10.26 24.68
CA VAL A 54 3.49 -8.99 23.94
C VAL A 54 2.49 -8.91 22.79
N PHE A 55 2.34 -9.97 21.99
CA PHE A 55 1.52 -9.92 20.79
C PHE A 55 0.02 -9.90 21.08
N ILE A 56 -0.44 -10.54 22.16
CA ILE A 56 -1.88 -10.56 22.49
C ILE A 56 -2.39 -9.13 22.81
N PRO A 57 -1.80 -8.37 23.76
CA PRO A 57 -2.24 -6.99 24.03
C PRO A 57 -2.13 -6.09 22.80
N LEU A 58 -1.04 -6.20 22.02
CA LEU A 58 -0.90 -5.46 20.76
C LEU A 58 -2.03 -5.78 19.77
N GLY A 59 -2.36 -7.06 19.63
CA GLY A 59 -3.47 -7.52 18.79
C GLY A 59 -4.81 -6.95 19.24
N VAL A 60 -5.10 -6.95 20.54
CA VAL A 60 -6.31 -6.33 21.11
C VAL A 60 -6.35 -4.83 20.81
N ILE A 61 -5.26 -4.10 21.05
CA ILE A 61 -5.19 -2.65 20.81
C ILE A 61 -5.41 -2.33 19.33
N CYS A 62 -4.75 -3.06 18.42
CA CYS A 62 -4.93 -2.88 16.98
C CYS A 62 -6.35 -3.21 16.52
N LEU A 63 -6.95 -4.30 17.04
CA LEU A 63 -8.30 -4.70 16.68
C LEU A 63 -9.33 -3.68 17.16
N PHE A 64 -9.18 -3.18 18.39
CA PHE A 64 -10.04 -2.14 18.94
C PHE A 64 -9.94 -0.84 18.13
N ALA A 65 -8.72 -0.43 17.75
CA ALA A 65 -8.51 0.74 16.90
C ALA A 65 -9.17 0.59 15.52
N SER A 66 -9.08 -0.59 14.91
CA SER A 66 -9.72 -0.90 13.64
C SER A 66 -11.25 -0.90 13.72
N GLN A 67 -11.81 -1.58 14.73
CA GLN A 67 -13.27 -1.68 14.92
C GLN A 67 -13.92 -0.36 15.34
N GLY A 68 -13.14 0.57 15.89
CA GLY A 68 -13.57 1.94 16.16
C GLY A 68 -13.79 2.79 14.91
N VAL A 69 -13.28 2.36 13.74
CA VAL A 69 -13.50 3.06 12.48
C VAL A 69 -14.92 2.79 11.97
N ILE A 70 -15.62 3.88 11.65
CA ILE A 70 -16.98 3.83 11.09
C ILE A 70 -16.85 4.00 9.59
N GLU A 71 -17.41 3.04 8.84
CA GLU A 71 -17.47 3.07 7.39
C GLU A 71 -18.92 2.92 6.93
N ILE A 72 -19.32 3.73 5.97
CA ILE A 72 -20.58 3.60 5.24
C ILE A 72 -20.22 3.41 3.76
N VAL A 73 -20.72 2.33 3.16
CA VAL A 73 -20.43 1.96 1.77
C VAL A 73 -21.75 1.91 1.01
N ASP A 74 -21.95 2.83 0.06
CA ASP A 74 -23.10 2.85 -0.85
C ASP A 74 -22.66 2.44 -2.25
N ARG A 75 -23.19 1.31 -2.74
CA ARG A 75 -22.95 0.86 -4.12
C ARG A 75 -23.95 1.54 -5.04
N TYR A 76 -23.47 2.26 -6.05
CA TYR A 76 -24.33 3.09 -6.89
C TYR A 76 -24.28 2.74 -8.38
N ASP A 77 -23.34 1.89 -8.84
CA ASP A 77 -23.19 1.57 -10.27
C ASP A 77 -24.48 1.07 -10.93
N THR A 78 -25.25 0.21 -10.27
CA THR A 78 -26.48 -0.35 -10.86
C THR A 78 -27.72 0.47 -10.52
N ASP A 79 -27.75 1.09 -9.33
CA ASP A 79 -28.89 1.87 -8.87
C ASP A 79 -29.01 3.21 -9.60
N CYS A 80 -27.88 3.76 -10.07
CA CYS A 80 -27.84 4.99 -10.87
C CYS A 80 -27.99 4.74 -12.37
N VAL A 81 -28.56 3.60 -12.76
CA VAL A 81 -28.99 3.32 -14.14
C VAL A 81 -30.51 3.12 -14.16
N PRO A 82 -31.26 3.89 -14.97
CA PRO A 82 -32.71 3.72 -15.12
C PRO A 82 -33.08 2.30 -15.51
N GLU A 83 -34.23 1.80 -15.03
CA GLU A 83 -34.62 0.40 -15.23
C GLU A 83 -34.68 -0.01 -16.72
N SER A 84 -35.18 0.89 -17.57
CA SER A 84 -35.24 0.72 -19.03
C SER A 84 -33.87 0.53 -19.68
N SER A 85 -32.82 1.09 -19.08
CA SER A 85 -31.44 1.08 -19.59
C SER A 85 -30.57 -0.01 -18.95
N ARG A 86 -31.07 -0.75 -17.96
CA ARG A 86 -30.27 -1.77 -17.25
C ARG A 86 -29.84 -2.94 -18.15
N ALA A 87 -30.60 -3.24 -19.20
CA ALA A 87 -30.23 -4.26 -20.18
C ALA A 87 -29.01 -3.87 -21.03
N ASN A 88 -28.79 -2.56 -21.24
CA ASN A 88 -27.65 -2.03 -21.99
C ASN A 88 -26.98 -0.87 -21.24
N LYS A 89 -26.34 -1.20 -20.11
CA LYS A 89 -25.65 -0.20 -19.26
C LYS A 89 -24.51 0.51 -20.00
N VAL A 90 -23.84 -0.18 -20.94
CA VAL A 90 -22.75 0.38 -21.75
C VAL A 90 -23.30 1.45 -22.71
N GLY A 91 -24.42 1.19 -23.37
CA GLY A 91 -25.09 2.20 -24.21
C GLY A 91 -25.56 3.40 -23.41
N TYR A 92 -26.09 3.19 -22.20
CA TYR A 92 -26.50 4.28 -21.31
C TYR A 92 -25.34 5.19 -20.91
N ILE A 93 -24.22 4.61 -20.45
CA ILE A 93 -23.09 5.42 -19.97
C ILE A 93 -22.37 6.17 -21.10
N GLN A 94 -22.36 5.59 -22.31
CA GLN A 94 -21.78 6.21 -23.50
C GLN A 94 -22.71 7.22 -24.18
N GLY A 95 -24.00 7.22 -23.85
CA GLY A 95 -24.98 8.16 -24.39
C GLY A 95 -24.83 9.59 -23.86
N GLU A 96 -25.46 10.55 -24.54
CA GLU A 96 -25.43 11.98 -24.20
C GLU A 96 -26.43 12.38 -23.10
N GLY A 97 -27.25 11.45 -22.62
CA GLY A 97 -28.26 11.71 -21.61
C GLY A 97 -27.67 12.08 -20.24
N ASP A 98 -28.50 12.74 -19.43
CA ASP A 98 -28.13 13.10 -18.07
C ASP A 98 -27.93 11.84 -17.19
N LYS A 99 -26.84 11.85 -16.41
CA LYS A 99 -26.38 10.74 -15.56
C LYS A 99 -26.43 11.09 -14.08
N MET A 100 -27.19 12.14 -13.74
CA MET A 100 -27.47 12.54 -12.37
C MET A 100 -28.29 11.47 -11.67
N CYS A 101 -27.92 11.17 -10.43
CA CYS A 101 -28.54 10.17 -9.60
C CYS A 101 -28.57 10.64 -8.15
N ASN A 102 -29.73 10.51 -7.52
CA ASN A 102 -29.89 10.82 -6.10
C ASN A 102 -29.73 9.55 -5.27
N ARG A 103 -28.83 9.60 -4.30
CA ARG A 103 -28.63 8.57 -3.29
C ARG A 103 -28.91 9.13 -1.92
N THR A 104 -29.44 8.29 -1.04
CA THR A 104 -29.73 8.65 0.35
C THR A 104 -28.95 7.72 1.25
N ILE A 105 -28.10 8.31 2.10
CA ILE A 105 -27.22 7.58 3.01
C ILE A 105 -27.63 7.91 4.44
N THR A 106 -27.96 6.89 5.22
CA THR A 106 -28.26 7.05 6.65
C THR A 106 -27.01 6.81 7.49
N VAL A 107 -26.67 7.77 8.35
CA VAL A 107 -25.52 7.68 9.25
C VAL A 107 -25.91 6.84 10.46
N THR A 108 -25.36 5.64 10.58
CA THR A 108 -25.72 4.70 11.66
C THR A 108 -25.04 5.01 12.99
N LYS A 109 -23.84 5.61 12.94
CA LYS A 109 -23.03 5.98 14.10
C LYS A 109 -22.38 7.33 13.85
N THR A 110 -22.23 8.14 14.90
CA THR A 110 -21.62 9.46 14.80
C THR A 110 -20.18 9.39 14.27
N MET A 111 -19.91 10.09 13.17
CA MET A 111 -18.61 10.21 12.53
C MET A 111 -18.03 11.59 12.84
N LYS A 112 -16.91 11.61 13.59
CA LYS A 112 -16.20 12.85 13.88
C LYS A 112 -15.39 13.34 12.68
N HIS A 113 -15.34 14.64 12.50
CA HIS A 113 -14.56 15.28 11.45
C HIS A 113 -13.04 15.09 11.66
N PRO A 114 -12.24 15.03 10.58
CA PRO A 114 -12.67 15.00 9.18
C PRO A 114 -13.28 13.64 8.79
N VAL A 115 -14.41 13.66 8.08
CA VAL A 115 -14.99 12.46 7.45
C VAL A 115 -14.44 12.34 6.03
N TYR A 116 -13.75 11.24 5.76
CA TYR A 116 -13.10 11.03 4.47
C TYR A 116 -14.09 10.43 3.47
N VAL A 117 -14.14 11.04 2.28
CA VAL A 117 -14.94 10.60 1.15
C VAL A 117 -14.04 9.85 0.19
N TYR A 118 -14.31 8.58 -0.04
CA TYR A 118 -13.59 7.76 -1.02
C TYR A 118 -14.54 7.29 -2.12
N TYR A 119 -14.01 7.11 -3.31
CA TYR A 119 -14.61 6.21 -4.29
C TYR A 119 -13.86 4.89 -4.28
N GLN A 120 -14.61 3.80 -4.37
CA GLN A 120 -14.10 2.44 -4.49
C GLN A 120 -14.43 1.92 -5.89
N LEU A 121 -13.40 1.41 -6.56
CA LEU A 121 -13.54 0.70 -7.82
C LEU A 121 -13.21 -0.77 -7.60
N GLU A 122 -13.99 -1.64 -8.22
CA GLU A 122 -13.77 -3.08 -8.22
C GLU A 122 -13.58 -3.60 -9.64
N ASN A 123 -12.87 -4.72 -9.75
CA ASN A 123 -12.51 -5.34 -11.02
C ASN A 123 -11.79 -4.36 -11.98
N TYR A 124 -10.94 -3.47 -11.42
CA TYR A 124 -10.17 -2.49 -12.17
C TYR A 124 -8.66 -2.69 -11.94
N TYR A 125 -7.93 -3.05 -12.99
CA TYR A 125 -6.53 -3.50 -12.88
C TYR A 125 -5.50 -2.39 -13.14
N GLN A 126 -5.35 -1.44 -12.20
CA GLN A 126 -4.28 -0.43 -12.26
C GLN A 126 -2.87 -1.03 -12.21
N ASN A 127 -2.73 -2.26 -11.73
CA ASN A 127 -1.46 -2.99 -11.60
C ASN A 127 -1.02 -3.71 -12.88
N HIS A 128 -1.79 -3.63 -13.97
CA HIS A 128 -1.39 -4.25 -15.23
C HIS A 128 -0.10 -3.63 -15.78
N ARG A 129 0.88 -4.46 -16.18
CA ARG A 129 2.22 -4.02 -16.59
C ARG A 129 2.20 -2.90 -17.64
N ARG A 130 1.33 -3.00 -18.65
CA ARG A 130 1.21 -1.97 -19.71
C ARG A 130 0.63 -0.67 -19.16
N TYR A 131 -0.35 -0.76 -18.27
CA TYR A 131 -1.00 0.40 -17.67
C TYR A 131 -0.02 1.17 -16.78
N VAL A 132 0.66 0.48 -15.85
CA VAL A 132 1.65 1.10 -14.94
C VAL A 132 2.80 1.77 -15.70
N LYS A 133 3.26 1.16 -16.80
CA LYS A 133 4.34 1.71 -17.64
C LYS A 133 3.90 2.88 -18.51
N SER A 134 2.61 3.00 -18.82
CA SER A 134 2.06 4.00 -19.72
C SER A 134 1.89 5.35 -19.02
N ARG A 135 3.03 6.00 -18.75
CA ARG A 135 3.18 7.36 -18.18
C ARG A 135 4.63 7.82 -18.34
N ASN A 136 4.89 9.12 -18.26
CA ASN A 136 6.25 9.66 -18.20
C ASN A 136 6.43 10.58 -16.98
N ASP A 137 7.17 10.13 -15.97
CA ASP A 137 7.38 10.88 -14.73
C ASP A 137 8.26 12.14 -14.92
N ALA A 138 9.08 12.20 -15.98
CA ALA A 138 9.87 13.38 -16.30
C ALA A 138 8.98 14.49 -16.88
N GLN A 139 8.06 14.13 -17.78
CA GLN A 139 7.01 15.00 -18.33
C GLN A 139 6.15 15.62 -17.21
N LEU A 140 5.74 14.82 -16.22
CA LEU A 140 4.94 15.29 -15.09
C LEU A 140 5.66 16.35 -14.23
N ARG A 141 6.99 16.29 -14.16
CA ARG A 141 7.81 17.17 -13.30
C ARG A 141 8.25 18.45 -13.99
N SER A 142 8.61 18.38 -15.27
CA SER A 142 9.33 19.45 -15.95
C SER A 142 8.72 19.77 -17.31
N PRO A 143 8.44 21.05 -17.62
CA PRO A 143 7.95 21.44 -18.94
C PRO A 143 8.98 21.22 -20.06
N LYS A 144 10.27 21.02 -19.72
CA LYS A 144 11.31 20.70 -20.71
C LYS A 144 11.12 19.32 -21.33
N GLU A 145 10.50 18.40 -20.60
CA GLU A 145 10.28 17.01 -20.98
C GLU A 145 8.90 16.79 -21.59
N GLU A 146 8.20 17.87 -21.95
CA GLU A 146 6.84 17.83 -22.50
C GLU A 146 6.70 16.90 -23.71
N ASN A 147 7.71 16.90 -24.58
CA ASN A 147 7.77 16.10 -25.80
C ASN A 147 8.24 14.66 -25.57
N ASP A 148 8.72 14.31 -24.37
CA ASP A 148 9.15 12.95 -24.06
C ASP A 148 7.95 12.06 -23.70
N VAL A 149 7.36 11.46 -24.73
CA VAL A 149 6.15 10.62 -24.59
C VAL A 149 6.39 9.14 -24.93
N GLN A 150 7.64 8.71 -25.05
CA GLN A 150 8.00 7.37 -25.55
C GLN A 150 7.39 6.22 -24.74
N THR A 151 7.26 6.40 -23.42
CA THR A 151 6.69 5.39 -22.52
C THR A 151 5.17 5.48 -22.41
N CYS A 152 4.54 6.51 -22.97
CA CYS A 152 3.12 6.82 -22.78
C CYS A 152 2.16 6.13 -23.76
N ALA A 153 2.65 5.36 -24.73
CA ALA A 153 1.78 4.69 -25.69
C ALA A 153 0.70 3.83 -24.99
N PRO A 154 -0.53 3.75 -25.54
CA PRO A 154 -0.98 4.38 -26.80
C PRO A 154 -1.48 5.83 -26.67
N GLU A 155 -1.56 6.40 -25.45
CA GLU A 155 -2.12 7.73 -25.21
C GLU A 155 -1.00 8.77 -25.06
N ASP A 156 -0.13 8.83 -26.06
CA ASP A 156 1.08 9.65 -26.07
C ASP A 156 0.90 10.97 -26.85
N ASN A 157 0.14 10.95 -27.93
CA ASN A 157 -0.08 12.12 -28.79
C ASN A 157 -1.49 12.13 -29.41
N VAL A 158 -1.95 13.31 -29.83
CA VAL A 158 -3.15 13.49 -30.65
C VAL A 158 -2.80 14.40 -31.82
N ALA A 159 -3.10 13.94 -33.05
CA ALA A 159 -2.76 14.64 -34.29
C ALA A 159 -1.28 15.08 -34.39
N GLY A 160 -0.36 14.28 -33.85
CA GLY A 160 1.08 14.58 -33.86
C GLY A 160 1.56 15.55 -32.77
N HIS A 161 0.67 16.01 -31.90
CA HIS A 161 1.02 16.85 -30.74
C HIS A 161 1.00 16.03 -29.44
N PRO A 162 2.00 16.20 -28.55
CA PRO A 162 2.06 15.44 -27.30
C PRO A 162 0.86 15.75 -26.40
N ILE A 163 0.38 14.71 -25.71
CA ILE A 163 -0.63 14.86 -24.66
C ILE A 163 0.11 15.15 -23.34
N VAL A 164 -0.41 16.07 -22.53
CA VAL A 164 0.11 16.37 -21.20
C VAL A 164 -1.05 16.37 -20.21
N PRO A 165 -1.01 15.56 -19.14
CA PRO A 165 -0.11 14.43 -18.92
C PRO A 165 -0.40 13.26 -19.90
N CYS A 166 0.63 12.63 -20.46
CA CYS A 166 0.47 11.48 -21.34
C CYS A 166 0.28 10.15 -20.58
N GLY A 167 -0.28 9.16 -21.29
CA GLY A 167 -0.32 7.76 -20.88
C GLY A 167 -1.66 7.30 -20.30
N LEU A 168 -1.88 5.98 -20.34
CA LEU A 168 -3.14 5.33 -19.94
C LEU A 168 -3.53 5.63 -18.49
N VAL A 169 -2.56 5.80 -17.60
CA VAL A 169 -2.84 6.09 -16.20
C VAL A 169 -3.57 7.41 -16.09
N ALA A 170 -3.05 8.47 -16.71
CA ALA A 170 -3.70 9.77 -16.70
C ALA A 170 -4.98 9.76 -17.56
N TRP A 171 -4.93 9.15 -18.74
CA TRP A 171 -6.04 9.12 -19.70
C TRP A 171 -7.33 8.52 -19.13
N SER A 172 -7.23 7.57 -18.22
CA SER A 172 -8.38 6.92 -17.60
C SER A 172 -8.81 7.56 -16.28
N LEU A 173 -8.52 8.85 -16.07
CA LEU A 173 -8.86 9.60 -14.86
C LEU A 173 -10.33 9.43 -14.45
N PHE A 174 -10.58 9.05 -13.20
CA PHE A 174 -11.92 8.94 -12.65
C PHE A 174 -12.68 10.27 -12.69
N ASN A 175 -13.95 10.26 -13.11
CA ASN A 175 -14.72 11.47 -13.42
C ASN A 175 -16.16 11.49 -12.91
N ASP A 176 -16.54 10.59 -12.01
CA ASP A 176 -17.80 10.78 -11.28
C ASP A 176 -17.66 11.96 -10.30
N THR A 177 -18.76 12.65 -10.06
CA THR A 177 -18.82 13.75 -9.10
C THR A 177 -19.84 13.49 -8.01
N TYR A 178 -19.60 14.05 -6.83
CA TYR A 178 -20.46 13.91 -5.66
C TYR A 178 -20.71 15.29 -5.05
N LYS A 179 -21.99 15.60 -4.81
CA LYS A 179 -22.44 16.74 -3.99
C LYS A 179 -23.26 16.21 -2.82
N PHE A 180 -22.95 16.67 -1.62
CA PHE A 180 -23.56 16.18 -0.39
C PHE A 180 -24.45 17.26 0.20
N SER A 181 -25.58 16.87 0.77
CA SER A 181 -26.44 17.78 1.52
C SER A 181 -27.09 17.07 2.71
N ARG A 182 -27.32 17.83 3.78
CA ARG A 182 -28.02 17.39 5.01
C ARG A 182 -29.09 18.42 5.32
N ASN A 183 -30.35 18.00 5.42
CA ASN A 183 -31.50 18.90 5.67
C ASN A 183 -31.55 20.10 4.69
N SER A 184 -31.33 19.84 3.40
CA SER A 184 -31.24 20.86 2.33
C SER A 184 -30.09 21.87 2.46
N GLN A 185 -29.15 21.66 3.38
CA GLN A 185 -27.91 22.44 3.47
C GLN A 185 -26.76 21.66 2.83
N GLU A 186 -25.95 22.33 2.02
CA GLU A 186 -24.80 21.72 1.36
C GLU A 186 -23.69 21.37 2.38
N LEU A 187 -23.19 20.14 2.28
CA LEU A 187 -21.99 19.69 3.00
C LEU A 187 -20.79 19.82 2.05
N LEU A 188 -19.96 20.84 2.30
CA LEU A 188 -18.80 21.11 1.47
C LEU A 188 -17.75 20.00 1.59
N VAL A 189 -17.30 19.50 0.44
CA VAL A 189 -16.20 18.53 0.33
C VAL A 189 -14.91 19.28 0.09
N ASN A 190 -14.02 19.30 1.08
CA ASN A 190 -12.69 19.84 0.96
C ASN A 190 -11.81 18.89 0.11
N LYS A 191 -11.42 19.37 -1.08
CA LYS A 191 -10.51 18.68 -2.00
C LYS A 191 -9.04 19.11 -1.88
N LYS A 192 -8.69 19.90 -0.88
CA LYS A 192 -7.30 20.31 -0.60
C LYS A 192 -6.63 19.33 0.36
N ASP A 193 -5.33 19.13 0.17
CA ASP A 193 -4.51 18.23 0.98
C ASP A 193 -5.11 16.81 1.05
N ILE A 194 -5.49 16.29 -0.12
CA ILE A 194 -5.95 14.90 -0.32
C ILE A 194 -4.85 14.00 -0.88
N SER A 195 -3.85 14.61 -1.50
CA SER A 195 -2.63 13.96 -1.99
C SER A 195 -1.47 14.15 -1.01
N TRP A 196 -0.37 13.45 -1.25
CA TRP A 196 0.83 13.60 -0.42
C TRP A 196 1.57 14.88 -0.80
N LYS A 197 1.96 15.68 0.20
CA LYS A 197 2.72 16.91 -0.01
C LYS A 197 3.97 16.69 -0.88
N SER A 198 4.69 15.59 -0.67
CA SER A 198 5.85 15.22 -1.48
C SER A 198 5.54 15.00 -2.96
N ASP A 199 4.34 14.51 -3.29
CA ASP A 199 3.95 14.33 -4.68
C ASP A 199 3.67 15.69 -5.34
N ARG A 200 2.93 16.58 -4.65
CA ARG A 200 2.67 17.94 -5.11
C ARG A 200 3.93 18.78 -5.27
N ASP A 201 4.89 18.63 -4.36
CA ASP A 201 6.09 19.47 -4.32
C ASP A 201 7.22 18.96 -5.23
N SER A 202 7.29 17.65 -5.49
CA SER A 202 8.47 17.05 -6.15
C SER A 202 8.17 16.14 -7.34
N LYS A 203 6.93 15.64 -7.50
CA LYS A 203 6.57 14.73 -8.61
C LYS A 203 5.71 15.37 -9.68
N PHE A 204 4.93 16.38 -9.34
CA PHE A 204 4.10 17.12 -10.26
C PHE A 204 4.58 18.57 -10.33
N GLY A 205 4.87 19.06 -11.53
CA GLY A 205 5.48 20.36 -11.73
C GLY A 205 4.48 21.51 -11.55
N LYS A 206 4.94 22.59 -10.91
CA LYS A 206 4.18 23.85 -10.74
C LYS A 206 4.00 24.65 -12.03
N ASN A 207 4.82 24.34 -13.04
CA ASN A 207 4.82 25.00 -14.35
C ASN A 207 4.50 24.01 -15.48
N VAL A 208 3.90 22.85 -15.16
CA VAL A 208 3.42 21.89 -16.15
C VAL A 208 1.89 21.98 -16.17
N TYR A 209 1.33 22.22 -17.35
CA TYR A 209 -0.10 22.45 -17.53
C TYR A 209 -0.68 21.39 -18.48
N PRO A 210 -1.93 20.95 -18.28
CA PRO A 210 -2.58 20.04 -19.20
C PRO A 210 -2.63 20.60 -20.63
N LYS A 211 -2.31 19.77 -21.63
CA LYS A 211 -2.33 20.11 -23.05
C LYS A 211 -2.85 18.92 -23.84
N ASN A 212 -3.76 19.20 -24.79
CA ASN A 212 -4.37 18.19 -25.67
C ASN A 212 -5.04 17.00 -24.95
N PHE A 213 -5.26 17.09 -23.64
CA PHE A 213 -5.77 16.01 -22.80
C PHE A 213 -7.28 15.83 -22.99
N GLN A 214 -7.73 14.60 -23.25
CA GLN A 214 -9.13 14.25 -23.57
C GLN A 214 -9.74 15.02 -24.75
N THR A 215 -8.92 15.50 -25.69
CA THR A 215 -9.40 16.27 -26.86
C THR A 215 -9.73 15.40 -28.07
N GLY A 216 -9.12 14.22 -28.17
CA GLY A 216 -9.40 13.23 -29.22
C GLY A 216 -10.36 12.13 -28.77
N ALA A 217 -10.91 11.38 -29.72
CA ALA A 217 -11.63 10.15 -29.45
C ALA A 217 -10.65 8.96 -29.41
N PRO A 218 -10.82 7.99 -28.48
CA PRO A 218 -11.88 7.89 -27.49
C PRO A 218 -11.57 8.61 -26.16
N ILE A 219 -12.53 9.36 -25.62
CA ILE A 219 -12.40 9.98 -24.27
C ILE A 219 -12.33 8.87 -23.21
N GLY A 220 -11.24 8.84 -22.44
CA GLY A 220 -10.95 7.80 -21.46
C GLY A 220 -11.47 8.07 -20.06
N GLY A 221 -11.76 9.34 -19.72
CA GLY A 221 -12.09 9.73 -18.35
C GLY A 221 -12.35 11.22 -18.17
N GLY A 222 -11.90 11.76 -17.05
CA GLY A 222 -12.11 13.16 -16.66
C GLY A 222 -11.20 14.12 -17.41
N ILE A 223 -11.64 15.36 -17.52
CA ILE A 223 -10.88 16.47 -18.14
C ILE A 223 -10.15 17.24 -17.04
N LEU A 224 -8.99 17.81 -17.37
CA LEU A 224 -8.23 18.68 -16.49
C LEU A 224 -8.35 20.15 -16.93
N ASP A 225 -8.36 21.07 -15.97
CA ASP A 225 -8.33 22.51 -16.28
C ASP A 225 -6.95 22.89 -16.85
N PRO A 226 -6.87 23.37 -18.12
CA PRO A 226 -5.62 23.76 -18.76
C PRO A 226 -4.99 25.01 -18.14
N LYS A 227 -5.74 25.80 -17.36
CA LYS A 227 -5.24 27.01 -16.68
C LYS A 227 -4.58 26.70 -15.33
N LYS A 228 -4.71 25.46 -14.84
CA LYS A 228 -4.24 25.04 -13.53
C LYS A 228 -3.08 24.05 -13.67
N PRO A 229 -1.96 24.25 -12.95
CA PRO A 229 -0.80 23.37 -13.08
C PRO A 229 -1.06 21.98 -12.48
N LEU A 230 -0.36 20.97 -12.97
CA LEU A 230 -0.54 19.57 -12.52
C LEU A 230 -0.31 19.40 -11.02
N SER A 231 0.58 20.17 -10.41
CA SER A 231 0.84 20.14 -8.96
C SER A 231 -0.38 20.47 -8.09
N GLU A 232 -1.36 21.20 -8.65
CA GLU A 232 -2.58 21.59 -7.93
C GLU A 232 -3.79 20.71 -8.26
N HIS A 233 -3.68 19.83 -9.26
CA HIS A 233 -4.69 18.84 -9.61
C HIS A 233 -4.61 17.63 -8.68
N GLU A 234 -4.97 17.79 -7.41
CA GLU A 234 -4.81 16.71 -6.42
C GLU A 234 -5.60 15.44 -6.76
N ASP A 235 -6.77 15.56 -7.39
CA ASP A 235 -7.56 14.41 -7.87
C ASP A 235 -6.76 13.57 -8.88
N LEU A 236 -6.03 14.22 -9.79
CA LEU A 236 -5.09 13.56 -10.71
C LEU A 236 -3.95 12.89 -9.94
N ILE A 237 -3.35 13.57 -8.97
CA ILE A 237 -2.21 13.04 -8.20
C ILE A 237 -2.62 11.77 -7.43
N VAL A 238 -3.81 11.78 -6.82
CA VAL A 238 -4.39 10.61 -6.15
C VAL A 238 -4.60 9.46 -7.14
N TRP A 239 -5.10 9.75 -8.34
CA TRP A 239 -5.33 8.74 -9.39
C TRP A 239 -4.04 8.14 -9.94
N MET A 240 -3.05 8.98 -10.23
CA MET A 240 -1.75 8.60 -10.81
C MET A 240 -0.93 7.66 -9.90
N ARG A 241 -1.24 7.62 -8.61
CA ARG A 241 -0.71 6.61 -7.70
C ARG A 241 -1.46 5.29 -7.91
N THR A 242 -0.99 4.47 -8.83
CA THR A 242 -1.60 3.17 -9.18
C THR A 242 -1.83 2.26 -7.96
N ALA A 243 -3.01 1.64 -7.89
CA ALA A 243 -3.35 0.65 -6.88
C ALA A 243 -2.68 -0.71 -7.18
N ALA A 244 -2.34 -1.45 -6.12
CA ALA A 244 -1.72 -2.77 -6.24
C ALA A 244 -2.73 -3.91 -6.48
N LEU A 245 -3.99 -3.71 -6.11
CA LEU A 245 -5.07 -4.69 -6.15
C LEU A 245 -6.22 -4.20 -7.06
N PRO A 246 -7.05 -5.12 -7.60
CA PRO A 246 -8.18 -4.76 -8.47
C PRO A 246 -9.37 -4.13 -7.75
N ILE A 247 -9.38 -4.22 -6.41
CA ILE A 247 -10.31 -3.54 -5.52
C ILE A 247 -9.51 -2.49 -4.77
N PHE A 248 -9.85 -1.22 -4.96
CA PHE A 248 -9.14 -0.14 -4.31
C PHE A 248 -10.03 1.05 -4.03
N ARG A 249 -9.64 1.82 -3.01
CA ARG A 249 -10.23 3.11 -2.66
C ARG A 249 -9.27 4.24 -3.01
N LYS A 250 -9.81 5.37 -3.43
CA LYS A 250 -9.07 6.63 -3.64
C LYS A 250 -9.79 7.75 -2.91
N LEU A 251 -9.02 8.62 -2.27
CA LEU A 251 -9.57 9.75 -1.54
C LEU A 251 -10.11 10.77 -2.54
N TYR A 252 -11.40 11.08 -2.45
CA TYR A 252 -12.07 12.12 -3.23
C TYR A 252 -12.01 13.47 -2.50
N GLY A 253 -12.11 13.46 -1.18
CA GLY A 253 -12.15 14.67 -0.37
C GLY A 253 -12.46 14.41 1.09
N LYS A 254 -12.61 15.49 1.86
CA LYS A 254 -12.90 15.46 3.30
C LYS A 254 -14.10 16.35 3.61
N ILE A 255 -15.04 15.87 4.39
CA ILE A 255 -16.11 16.67 4.99
C ILE A 255 -15.61 17.11 6.37
N GLU A 256 -15.45 18.42 6.56
CA GLU A 256 -14.87 19.03 7.76
C GLU A 256 -15.93 19.31 8.84
N THR A 257 -17.02 18.54 8.85
CA THR A 257 -18.12 18.68 9.81
C THR A 257 -18.53 17.29 10.33
N ASP A 258 -18.99 17.25 11.58
CA ASP A 258 -19.46 16.01 12.19
C ASP A 258 -20.78 15.54 11.55
N LEU A 259 -20.87 14.23 11.34
CA LEU A 259 -22.10 13.56 10.92
C LEU A 259 -22.64 12.77 12.10
N ASN A 260 -23.84 13.08 12.58
CA ASN A 260 -24.41 12.45 13.76
C ASN A 260 -25.16 11.16 13.41
N ALA A 261 -25.22 10.22 14.35
CA ALA A 261 -26.09 9.06 14.22
C ALA A 261 -27.55 9.51 13.97
N GLY A 262 -28.19 8.92 12.96
CA GLY A 262 -29.53 9.29 12.49
C GLY A 262 -29.56 10.36 11.39
N ASP A 263 -28.44 11.04 11.11
CA ASP A 263 -28.38 11.99 10.00
C ASP A 263 -28.70 11.29 8.67
N THR A 264 -29.50 11.95 7.84
CA THR A 264 -29.78 11.52 6.47
C THR A 264 -29.04 12.43 5.50
N ILE A 265 -28.06 11.85 4.80
CA ILE A 265 -27.22 12.55 3.83
C ILE A 265 -27.76 12.26 2.43
N MET A 266 -28.16 13.32 1.74
CA MET A 266 -28.54 13.27 0.34
C MET A 266 -27.31 13.50 -0.52
N VAL A 267 -27.01 12.56 -1.40
CA VAL A 267 -25.90 12.62 -2.34
C VAL A 267 -26.44 12.77 -3.75
N LEU A 268 -26.13 13.88 -4.37
CA LEU A 268 -26.36 14.13 -5.79
C LEU A 268 -25.08 13.72 -6.54
N LEU A 269 -25.18 12.62 -7.30
CA LEU A 269 -24.06 11.94 -7.93
C LEU A 269 -24.17 12.04 -9.45
N GLU A 270 -23.04 12.31 -10.12
CA GLU A 270 -22.93 12.21 -11.58
C GLU A 270 -22.19 10.93 -11.96
N ASN A 271 -22.92 9.98 -12.56
CA ASN A 271 -22.41 8.66 -12.93
C ASN A 271 -21.79 8.72 -14.33
N ASN A 272 -20.56 9.21 -14.47
CA ASN A 272 -19.90 9.45 -15.76
C ASN A 272 -18.91 8.33 -16.15
N TYR A 273 -18.24 7.73 -15.18
CA TYR A 273 -17.13 6.81 -15.39
C TYR A 273 -17.64 5.43 -15.81
N ASN A 274 -17.25 4.97 -17.00
CA ASN A 274 -17.72 3.69 -17.53
C ASN A 274 -17.02 2.51 -16.85
N THR A 275 -17.76 1.79 -15.99
CA THR A 275 -17.31 0.51 -15.43
C THR A 275 -18.02 -0.71 -16.01
N TYR A 276 -19.10 -0.51 -16.77
CA TYR A 276 -19.91 -1.61 -17.29
C TYR A 276 -19.20 -2.39 -18.41
N SER A 277 -18.34 -1.73 -19.19
CA SER A 277 -17.59 -2.35 -20.29
C SER A 277 -16.65 -3.47 -19.83
N PHE A 278 -16.22 -3.45 -18.57
CA PHE A 278 -15.35 -4.46 -17.97
C PHE A 278 -15.96 -5.11 -16.72
N ASN A 279 -17.27 -4.99 -16.53
CA ASN A 279 -17.98 -5.55 -15.37
C ASN A 279 -17.37 -5.12 -14.02
N GLY A 280 -17.06 -3.83 -13.89
CA GLY A 280 -16.59 -3.21 -12.67
C GLY A 280 -17.72 -2.61 -11.83
N GLU A 281 -17.50 -2.56 -10.52
CA GLU A 281 -18.45 -1.96 -9.57
C GLU A 281 -17.94 -0.60 -9.08
N LYS A 282 -18.87 0.27 -8.69
CA LYS A 282 -18.56 1.58 -8.10
C LYS A 282 -19.28 1.77 -6.79
N LYS A 283 -18.53 2.15 -5.75
CA LYS A 283 -19.07 2.40 -4.42
C LYS A 283 -18.57 3.75 -3.92
N LEU A 284 -19.47 4.52 -3.34
CA LEU A 284 -19.16 5.71 -2.56
C LEU A 284 -18.94 5.27 -1.11
N VAL A 285 -17.83 5.68 -0.52
CA VAL A 285 -17.46 5.29 0.84
C VAL A 285 -17.23 6.53 1.69
N LEU A 286 -17.96 6.64 2.80
CA LEU A 286 -17.69 7.60 3.86
C LEU A 286 -16.99 6.86 5.00
N SER A 287 -15.84 7.34 5.45
CA SER A 287 -15.07 6.67 6.50
C SER A 287 -14.45 7.67 7.47
N THR A 288 -14.41 7.31 8.76
CA THR A 288 -13.47 7.91 9.70
C THR A 288 -12.11 7.23 9.60
N THR A 289 -11.12 7.69 10.36
CA THR A 289 -9.82 7.03 10.49
C THR A 289 -9.45 6.85 11.95
N SER A 290 -8.62 5.85 12.20
CA SER A 290 -7.90 5.66 13.45
C SER A 290 -6.41 5.98 13.24
N TRP A 291 -5.62 5.91 14.30
CA TRP A 291 -4.15 6.01 14.20
C TRP A 291 -3.53 4.89 13.34
N LEU A 292 -4.23 3.78 13.14
CA LEU A 292 -3.81 2.67 12.27
C LEU A 292 -4.27 2.87 10.81
N GLY A 293 -5.02 3.93 10.52
CA GLY A 293 -5.62 4.22 9.22
C GLY A 293 -7.11 3.86 9.16
N GLY A 294 -7.55 3.33 8.02
CA GLY A 294 -8.93 2.88 7.82
C GLY A 294 -9.25 1.57 8.55
N ARG A 295 -10.47 1.06 8.36
CA ARG A 295 -10.89 -0.20 8.98
C ARG A 295 -10.14 -1.38 8.36
N ASN A 296 -9.32 -2.06 9.16
CA ASN A 296 -8.63 -3.28 8.75
C ASN A 296 -8.31 -4.17 9.96
N ASP A 297 -9.17 -5.16 10.19
CA ASP A 297 -9.06 -6.05 11.35
C ASP A 297 -7.91 -7.06 11.21
N PHE A 298 -7.31 -7.21 10.01
CA PHE A 298 -6.28 -8.21 9.72
C PHE A 298 -5.10 -8.14 10.68
N LEU A 299 -4.55 -6.94 10.92
CA LEU A 299 -3.36 -6.79 11.76
C LEU A 299 -3.64 -7.22 13.21
N GLY A 300 -4.80 -6.81 13.75
CA GLY A 300 -5.22 -7.21 15.10
C GLY A 300 -5.43 -8.72 15.20
N VAL A 301 -6.17 -9.31 14.25
CA VAL A 301 -6.40 -10.77 14.20
C VAL A 301 -5.09 -11.55 14.03
N ALA A 302 -4.15 -11.08 13.22
CA ALA A 302 -2.86 -11.72 13.02
C ALA A 302 -2.03 -11.75 14.30
N TYR A 303 -1.92 -10.62 15.01
CA TYR A 303 -1.21 -10.54 16.29
C TYR A 303 -1.86 -11.43 17.35
N LEU A 304 -3.19 -11.43 17.46
CA LEU A 304 -3.91 -12.32 18.36
C LEU A 304 -3.65 -13.79 18.03
N THR A 305 -3.75 -14.17 16.76
CA THR A 305 -3.56 -15.56 16.32
C THR A 305 -2.14 -16.04 16.62
N VAL A 306 -1.12 -15.28 16.22
CA VAL A 306 0.28 -15.65 16.47
C VAL A 306 0.58 -15.64 17.97
N GLY A 307 0.11 -14.63 18.70
CA GLY A 307 0.29 -14.54 20.14
C GLY A 307 -0.36 -15.71 20.91
N SER A 308 -1.57 -16.11 20.54
CA SER A 308 -2.26 -17.26 21.11
C SER A 308 -1.56 -18.59 20.80
N ILE A 309 -1.06 -18.77 19.57
CA ILE A 309 -0.26 -19.95 19.20
C ILE A 309 1.02 -20.00 20.03
N CYS A 310 1.74 -18.88 20.17
CA CYS A 310 2.94 -18.79 21.00
C CYS A 310 2.66 -19.15 22.46
N LEU A 311 1.58 -18.62 23.05
CA LEU A 311 1.21 -18.93 24.44
C LEU A 311 0.84 -20.41 24.61
N PHE A 312 0.08 -20.98 23.66
CA PHE A 312 -0.26 -22.40 23.65
C PHE A 312 1.00 -23.29 23.58
N LEU A 313 1.95 -22.96 22.71
CA LEU A 313 3.22 -23.69 22.60
C LEU A 313 4.07 -23.54 23.87
N ALA A 314 4.12 -22.36 24.49
CA ALA A 314 4.82 -22.14 25.75
C ALA A 314 4.26 -23.02 26.87
N VAL A 315 2.92 -23.09 27.00
CA VAL A 315 2.26 -23.97 27.99
C VAL A 315 2.56 -25.44 27.68
N THR A 316 2.40 -25.85 26.43
CA THR A 316 2.63 -27.25 26.01
C THR A 316 4.07 -27.69 26.27
N PHE A 317 5.06 -26.88 25.89
CA PHE A 317 6.47 -27.18 26.16
C PHE A 317 6.80 -27.13 27.64
N SER A 318 6.17 -26.25 28.42
CA SER A 318 6.32 -26.23 29.88
C SER A 318 5.82 -27.53 30.50
N VAL A 319 4.64 -28.01 30.10
CA VAL A 319 4.09 -29.30 30.57
C VAL A 319 5.01 -30.45 30.17
N LEU A 320 5.46 -30.52 28.92
CA LEU A 320 6.38 -31.57 28.48
C LEU A 320 7.72 -31.55 29.23
N TYR A 321 8.27 -30.36 29.48
CA TYR A 321 9.52 -30.19 30.22
C TYR A 321 9.40 -30.63 31.68
N LEU A 322 8.24 -30.42 32.30
CA LEU A 322 7.97 -30.86 33.68
C LEU A 322 7.63 -32.35 33.79
N VAL A 323 6.89 -32.92 32.82
CA VAL A 323 6.42 -34.32 32.87
C VAL A 323 7.48 -35.30 32.36
N LYS A 324 8.24 -34.94 31.32
CA LYS A 324 9.29 -35.79 30.72
C LYS A 324 10.59 -35.02 30.54
N PRO A 325 11.27 -34.62 31.64
CA PRO A 325 12.52 -33.89 31.54
C PRO A 325 13.58 -34.77 30.86
N ARG A 326 14.27 -34.19 29.87
CA ARG A 326 15.43 -34.82 29.22
C ARG A 326 16.69 -34.07 29.64
N GLN A 327 17.71 -34.82 30.09
CA GLN A 327 19.00 -34.24 30.41
C GLN A 327 19.69 -33.74 29.13
N LEU A 328 20.16 -32.50 29.16
CA LEU A 328 20.83 -31.89 28.02
C LEU A 328 22.17 -32.60 27.76
N GLY A 329 22.40 -33.03 26.51
CA GLY A 329 23.63 -33.70 26.13
C GLY A 329 23.74 -35.16 26.59
N ASP A 330 22.62 -35.80 26.96
CA ASP A 330 22.60 -37.20 27.37
C ASP A 330 23.14 -38.14 26.26
N PRO A 331 24.28 -38.84 26.50
CA PRO A 331 24.92 -39.68 25.51
C PRO A 331 24.10 -40.93 25.14
N SER A 332 23.10 -41.34 25.94
CA SER A 332 22.22 -42.48 25.62
C SER A 332 21.41 -42.27 24.33
N TYR A 333 21.22 -41.01 23.93
CA TYR A 333 20.50 -40.64 22.72
C TYR A 333 21.38 -40.54 21.46
N LEU A 334 22.70 -40.70 21.59
CA LEU A 334 23.61 -40.76 20.45
C LEU A 334 23.28 -41.99 19.61
N SER A 335 23.19 -41.84 18.29
CA SER A 335 22.68 -42.90 17.41
C SER A 335 23.46 -44.20 17.50
N TRP A 336 24.77 -44.14 17.80
CA TRP A 336 25.65 -45.30 17.97
C TRP A 336 25.60 -45.92 19.38
N ASN A 337 25.03 -45.20 20.37
CA ASN A 337 24.78 -45.74 21.71
C ASN A 337 23.38 -46.36 21.83
N ARG A 338 22.50 -46.09 20.86
CA ARG A 338 21.23 -46.80 20.70
C ARG A 338 21.55 -48.17 20.10
N SER A 339 21.35 -49.24 20.88
CA SER A 339 21.51 -50.61 20.39
C SER A 339 20.73 -50.82 19.08
N PRO A 340 21.35 -51.38 18.03
CA PRO A 340 20.62 -51.72 16.82
C PRO A 340 19.75 -52.94 17.13
N GLY A 341 18.45 -52.74 17.32
CA GLY A 341 17.45 -53.82 17.35
C GLY A 341 16.89 -54.12 18.75
N GLY A 342 15.60 -53.87 18.85
CA GLY A 342 14.67 -54.18 19.92
C GLY A 342 13.31 -53.66 19.52
#